data_AF-A0A0R3WBY3-F1
#
_entry.id   AF-A0A0R3WBY3-F1
#
_cell.length_a   1.000
_cell.length_b   1.000
_cell.length_c   1.000
_cell.angle_alpha   90.00
_cell.angle_beta   90.00
_cell.angle_gamma   90.00
#
_symmetry.space_group_name_H-M   'P 1'
#
loop_
_entity.id
_entity.type
_entity.pdbx_description
1 polymer ?
#
loop_
_entity_poly.entity_id
_entity_poly.type
_entity_poly.pdbx_seq_one_letter_code
_entity_poly.pdbx_strand_id
1 'polypeptide(L)'
;MIIKLRCSTGVEEWGLIELQGELIDKTDGRLDGKVVGDLHFTLQNEPVFIIGHHILHGIVVDLPKPLAVLRRIEHNSRIEVVVTAVVRKKLLFRSRPDPIIWIKKS
;
A
#
# COMPACT_ATOMS: atom_id res chain seq x y z
N MET A 1 -0.97 -3.57 2.62
CA MET A 1 -1.98 -2.53 2.35
C MET A 1 -2.37 -2.60 0.88
N ILE A 2 -3.63 -2.33 0.50
CA ILE A 2 -4.04 -2.35 -0.91
C ILE A 2 -4.57 -0.97 -1.29
N ILE A 3 -4.18 -0.47 -2.47
CA ILE A 3 -4.55 0.85 -2.98
C ILE A 3 -5.29 0.70 -4.32
N LYS A 4 -6.35 1.48 -4.53
CA LYS A 4 -7.05 1.49 -5.82
C LYS A 4 -6.20 2.21 -6.87
N LEU A 5 -5.99 1.58 -8.03
CA LEU A 5 -5.34 2.21 -9.18
C LEU A 5 -6.42 2.65 -10.17
N ARG A 6 -6.15 3.74 -10.90
CA ARG A 6 -7.05 4.16 -11.99
C ARG A 6 -6.82 3.23 -13.18
N CYS A 7 -7.88 2.57 -13.65
CA CYS A 7 -7.84 1.70 -14.81
C CYS A 7 -9.01 2.03 -15.76
N SER A 8 -8.77 1.95 -17.07
CA SER A 8 -9.77 2.20 -18.13
C SER A 8 -10.46 0.92 -18.62
N THR A 9 -10.03 -0.26 -18.16
CA THR A 9 -10.68 -1.54 -18.49
C THR A 9 -11.77 -1.87 -17.47
N GLY A 10 -12.82 -2.59 -17.89
CA GLY A 10 -14.01 -2.87 -17.06
C GLY A 10 -13.79 -3.68 -15.77
N VAL A 11 -12.56 -4.09 -15.46
CA VAL A 11 -12.18 -4.68 -14.16
C VAL A 11 -11.23 -3.72 -13.45
N GLU A 12 -11.57 -3.40 -12.20
CA GLU A 12 -10.78 -2.49 -11.37
C GLU A 12 -9.39 -3.09 -11.05
N GLU A 13 -8.33 -2.30 -11.20
CA GLU A 13 -6.97 -2.72 -10.84
C GLU A 13 -6.55 -2.06 -9.53
N TRP A 14 -6.03 -2.86 -8.60
CA TRP A 14 -5.53 -2.40 -7.31
C TRP A 14 -4.01 -2.67 -7.21
N GLY A 15 -3.28 -1.83 -6.49
CA GLY A 15 -1.87 -2.00 -6.18
C GLY A 15 -1.66 -2.52 -4.76
N LEU A 16 -0.71 -3.42 -4.56
CA LEU A 16 -0.35 -3.91 -3.23
C LEU A 16 0.85 -3.13 -2.69
N ILE A 17 0.81 -2.74 -1.42
CA ILE A 17 1.97 -2.22 -0.69
C ILE A 17 2.40 -3.26 0.35
N GLU A 18 3.64 -3.71 0.22
CA GLU A 18 4.30 -4.69 1.08
C GLU A 18 5.43 -4.01 1.85
N LEU A 19 5.31 -4.02 3.18
CA LEU A 19 6.26 -3.40 4.11
C LEU A 19 6.91 -4.52 4.94
N GLN A 20 8.23 -4.46 5.13
CA GLN A 20 8.91 -5.32 6.09
C GLN A 20 8.83 -4.69 7.49
N GLY A 21 8.04 -5.30 8.38
CA GLY A 21 7.83 -4.85 9.74
C GLY A 21 6.34 -4.60 10.04
N GLU A 22 6.09 -3.90 11.14
CA GLU A 22 4.74 -3.61 11.61
C GLU A 22 4.43 -2.12 11.50
N LEU A 23 3.24 -1.79 11.02
CA LEU A 23 2.73 -0.43 11.04
C LEU A 23 1.99 -0.18 12.36
N ILE A 24 2.60 0.61 13.24
CA ILE A 24 2.13 0.83 14.60
C ILE A 24 1.51 2.22 14.73
N ASP A 25 0.24 2.28 15.13
CA ASP A 25 -0.38 3.52 15.59
C ASP A 25 -0.06 3.73 17.08
N LYS A 26 0.48 4.91 17.41
CA LYS A 26 0.88 5.28 18.80
C LYS A 26 -0.28 5.86 19.62
N THR A 27 -1.46 6.03 19.02
CA THR A 27 -2.56 6.87 19.55
C THR A 27 -3.89 6.13 19.76
N ASP A 28 -3.86 4.81 19.99
CA ASP A 28 -5.01 4.04 20.54
C ASP A 28 -5.96 3.33 19.53
N GLY A 29 -5.44 2.81 18.41
CA GLY A 29 -6.14 1.77 17.63
C GLY A 29 -6.29 2.03 16.13
N ARG A 30 -6.96 1.07 15.48
CA ARG A 30 -7.21 0.83 14.04
C ARG A 30 -6.79 1.97 13.09
N LEU A 31 -6.02 1.61 12.06
CA LEU A 31 -5.57 2.52 11.00
C LEU A 31 -6.66 2.89 9.99
N ASP A 32 -7.86 2.32 10.12
CA ASP A 32 -8.97 2.50 9.18
C ASP A 32 -9.34 3.98 9.07
N GLY A 33 -9.28 4.54 7.85
CA GLY A 33 -9.61 5.94 7.58
C GLY A 33 -8.55 6.97 8.00
N LYS A 34 -7.43 6.54 8.61
CA LYS A 34 -6.33 7.44 9.00
C LYS A 34 -5.35 7.64 7.83
N VAL A 35 -4.80 8.84 7.74
CA VAL A 35 -3.66 9.11 6.86
C VAL A 35 -2.43 8.46 7.47
N VAL A 36 -1.87 7.45 6.80
CA VAL A 36 -0.69 6.71 7.25
C VAL A 36 0.61 7.46 6.93
N GLY A 37 0.64 8.14 5.78
CA GLY A 37 1.83 8.81 5.28
C GLY A 37 1.72 9.15 3.81
N ASP A 38 2.83 9.62 3.23
CA ASP A 38 2.88 10.13 1.86
C ASP A 38 3.66 9.18 0.94
N LEU A 39 3.01 8.73 -0.13
CA LEU A 39 3.64 7.90 -1.16
C LEU A 39 4.00 8.75 -2.38
N HIS A 40 5.28 8.80 -2.71
CA HIS A 40 5.84 9.52 -3.83
C HIS A 40 6.55 8.57 -4.81
N PHE A 41 6.79 9.05 -6.03
CA PHE A 41 7.64 8.37 -7.01
C PHE A 41 8.80 9.29 -7.39
N THR A 42 10.01 8.72 -7.48
CA THR A 42 11.17 9.42 -8.02
C THR A 42 11.06 9.59 -9.54
N LEU A 43 11.95 10.38 -10.13
CA LEU A 43 12.07 10.52 -11.59
C LEU A 43 12.42 9.18 -12.28
N GLN A 44 13.06 8.27 -11.54
CA GLN A 44 13.39 6.91 -11.99
C GLN A 44 12.23 5.93 -11.77
N ASN A 45 11.05 6.41 -11.38
CA ASN A 45 9.85 5.60 -11.12
C ASN A 45 10.02 4.61 -9.95
N GLU A 46 10.84 4.97 -8.96
CA GLU A 46 10.98 4.21 -7.71
C GLU A 46 10.05 4.78 -6.64
N PRO A 47 9.26 3.95 -5.93
CA PRO A 47 8.37 4.41 -4.89
C PRO A 47 9.14 4.79 -3.62
N VAL A 48 8.79 5.94 -3.04
CA VAL A 48 9.28 6.43 -1.75
C VAL A 48 8.09 6.64 -0.83
N PHE A 49 8.07 5.97 0.31
CA PHE A 49 6.98 6.05 1.27
C PHE A 49 7.45 6.70 2.56
N ILE A 50 6.85 7.84 2.89
CA ILE A 50 7.17 8.64 4.08
C ILE A 50 6.11 8.35 5.14
N ILE A 51 6.50 7.75 6.27
CA ILE A 51 5.60 7.38 7.37
C ILE A 51 6.16 7.93 8.67
N GLY A 52 5.48 8.92 9.26
CA GLY A 52 5.96 9.61 10.46
C GLY A 52 7.36 10.19 10.25
N HIS A 53 8.35 9.70 10.99
CA HIS A 53 9.76 10.14 10.91
C HIS A 53 10.63 9.25 10.02
N HIS A 54 10.03 8.33 9.26
CA HIS A 54 10.74 7.35 8.46
C HIS A 54 10.54 7.59 6.97
N ILE A 55 11.61 7.38 6.20
CA ILE A 55 11.58 7.26 4.75
C ILE A 55 11.85 5.80 4.39
N LEU A 56 10.98 5.22 3.56
CA LEU A 56 11.15 3.89 3.01
C LEU A 56 11.34 4.00 1.50
N HIS A 57 12.49 3.55 1.02
CA HIS A 57 12.75 3.36 -0.39
C HIS A 57 12.25 1.97 -0.81
N GLY A 58 11.50 1.92 -1.90
CA GLY A 58 10.92 0.69 -2.42
C GLY A 58 11.17 0.50 -3.90
N ILE A 59 10.64 -0.62 -4.41
CA ILE A 59 10.67 -0.97 -5.83
C ILE A 59 9.28 -1.38 -6.31
N VAL A 60 9.00 -1.19 -7.59
CA VAL A 60 7.80 -1.75 -8.24
C VAL A 60 8.11 -3.18 -8.69
N VAL A 61 7.25 -4.13 -8.33
CA VAL A 61 7.41 -5.55 -8.67
C VAL A 61 6.16 -6.05 -9.36
N ASP A 62 6.31 -6.59 -10.58
CA ASP A 62 5.26 -7.36 -11.24
C ASP A 62 5.06 -8.70 -10.52
N LEU A 63 3.81 -9.02 -10.19
CA LEU A 63 3.46 -10.30 -9.59
C LEU A 63 3.43 -11.37 -10.68
N PRO A 64 4.27 -12.42 -10.60
CA PRO A 64 4.26 -13.52 -11.57
C PRO A 64 2.89 -14.20 -11.65
N LYS A 65 2.15 -14.20 -10.53
CA LYS A 65 0.78 -14.65 -10.43
C LYS A 65 -0.08 -13.50 -9.87
N PRO A 66 -0.94 -12.86 -10.69
CA PRO A 66 -1.86 -11.83 -10.22
C PRO A 66 -2.76 -12.34 -9.09
N LEU A 67 -3.14 -11.45 -8.17
CA LEU A 67 -4.02 -11.77 -7.05
C LEU A 67 -5.41 -11.18 -7.30
N ALA A 68 -6.46 -11.94 -6.98
CA ALA A 68 -7.82 -11.41 -6.94
C ALA A 68 -8.10 -10.78 -5.57
N VAL A 69 -8.67 -9.57 -5.57
CA VAL A 69 -9.22 -8.96 -4.37
C VAL A 69 -10.65 -9.46 -4.24
N LEU A 70 -10.93 -10.14 -3.12
CA LEU A 70 -12.24 -10.70 -2.83
C LEU A 70 -12.92 -9.89 -1.74
N ARG A 71 -14.20 -9.59 -1.93
CA ARG A 71 -15.06 -9.00 -0.91
C ARG A 71 -16.10 -10.03 -0.50
N ARG A 72 -16.12 -10.35 0.79
CA ARG A 72 -17.17 -11.15 1.41
C ARG A 72 -18.37 -10.25 1.69
N ILE A 73 -19.55 -10.67 1.27
CA ILE A 73 -20.82 -9.98 1.46
C ILE A 73 -21.75 -10.94 2.20
N GLU A 74 -22.34 -10.51 3.31
CA GLU A 74 -23.25 -11.33 4.13
C GLU A 74 -24.68 -10.80 4.00
N HIS A 75 -25.59 -11.64 3.52
CA HIS A 75 -27.01 -11.32 3.34
C HIS A 75 -27.86 -12.41 3.98
N ASN A 76 -28.63 -12.10 5.02
CA ASN A 76 -29.68 -12.96 5.58
C ASN A 76 -29.29 -14.46 5.64
N SER A 77 -28.16 -14.76 6.29
CA SER A 77 -27.60 -16.13 6.46
C SER A 77 -26.97 -16.77 5.21
N ARG A 78 -26.78 -16.03 4.11
CA ARG A 78 -25.98 -16.42 2.94
C ARG A 78 -24.70 -15.60 2.88
N ILE A 79 -23.61 -16.26 2.49
CA ILE A 79 -22.31 -15.64 2.25
C ILE A 79 -22.06 -15.64 0.74
N GLU A 80 -21.89 -14.46 0.18
CA GLU A 80 -21.45 -14.27 -1.21
C GLU A 80 -20.01 -13.74 -1.21
N VAL A 81 -19.20 -14.22 -2.15
CA VAL A 81 -17.83 -13.74 -2.34
C VAL A 81 -17.70 -13.21 -3.75
N VAL A 82 -17.48 -11.90 -3.87
CA VAL A 82 -17.35 -11.23 -5.16
C VAL A 82 -15.91 -10.82 -5.43
N VAL A 83 -15.48 -10.95 -6.69
CA VAL A 83 -14.19 -10.42 -7.14
C VAL A 83 -14.36 -8.93 -7.37
N THR A 84 -13.62 -8.09 -6.64
CA THR A 84 -13.73 -6.63 -6.75
C THR A 84 -12.64 -6.01 -7.61
N ALA A 85 -11.45 -6.59 -7.61
CA ALA A 85 -10.31 -6.07 -8.34
C ALA A 85 -9.27 -7.16 -8.59
N VAL A 86 -8.31 -6.87 -9.47
CA VAL A 86 -7.09 -7.67 -9.64
C VAL A 86 -5.87 -6.85 -9.23
N VAL A 87 -4.91 -7.48 -8.57
CA VAL A 87 -3.61 -6.93 -8.26
C VAL A 87 -2.57 -7.59 -9.16
N ARG A 88 -1.91 -6.78 -9.99
CA ARG A 88 -0.84 -7.25 -10.89
C ARG A 88 0.54 -6.81 -10.45
N LYS A 89 0.62 -5.71 -9.70
CA LYS A 89 1.86 -5.09 -9.24
C LYS A 89 1.83 -4.85 -7.74
N LYS A 90 3.01 -4.89 -7.12
CA LYS A 90 3.22 -4.44 -5.75
C LYS A 90 4.33 -3.40 -5.64
N LEU A 91 4.20 -2.51 -4.68
CA LEU A 91 5.26 -1.63 -4.19
C LEU A 91 5.88 -2.32 -2.97
N LEU A 92 7.16 -2.66 -3.09
CA LEU A 92 7.87 -3.47 -2.13
C LEU A 92 8.91 -2.62 -1.38
N PHE A 93 8.75 -2.52 -0.06
CA PHE A 93 9.65 -1.77 0.82
C PHE A 93 10.30 -2.75 1.82
N ARG A 94 11.49 -3.26 1.47
CA ARG A 94 12.24 -4.25 2.28
C ARG A 94 13.40 -3.67 3.08
N SER A 95 13.88 -2.48 2.72
CA SER A 95 15.00 -1.86 3.41
C SER A 95 14.58 -1.33 4.78
N ARG A 96 15.54 -1.30 5.72
CA ARG A 96 15.32 -0.65 7.02
C ARG A 96 14.94 0.81 6.78
N PRO A 97 13.94 1.36 7.51
CA PRO A 97 13.54 2.73 7.31
C PRO A 97 14.66 3.72 7.69
N ASP A 98 14.87 4.72 6.85
CA ASP A 98 15.83 5.77 7.09
C ASP A 98 15.22 6.88 7.96
N PRO A 99 15.95 7.39 8.96
CA PRO A 99 15.47 8.53 9.74
C PRO A 99 15.48 9.80 8.89
N ILE A 100 14.43 10.62 9.02
CA ILE A 100 14.41 11.97 8.44
C ILE A 100 15.30 12.87 9.29
N ILE A 101 16.53 13.12 8.85
CA ILE A 101 17.45 14.04 9.53
C ILE A 101 17.19 15.46 9.01
N TRP A 102 16.59 16.31 9.85
CA TRP A 102 16.54 17.75 9.56
C TRP A 102 17.88 18.39 9.94
N ILE A 103 18.81 18.50 8.98
CA ILE A 103 19.98 19.35 9.16
C ILE A 103 19.51 20.80 8.95
N LYS A 104 19.39 21.58 10.03
CA LYS A 104 19.28 23.04 9.91
C LYS A 104 20.54 23.54 9.20
N LYS A 105 20.41 24.05 7.98
CA LYS A 105 21.46 24.91 7.40
C LYS A 105 21.58 26.12 8.33
N SER A 106 22.73 26.23 8.98
CA SER A 106 23.21 27.46 9.61
C SER A 106 23.48 28.52 8.57
#